data_AF-A0A183AAS7-F1
#
_entry.id   AF-A0A183AAS7-F1
#
_cell.length_a   1.000
_cell.length_b   1.000
_cell.length_c   1.000
_cell.angle_alpha   90.00
_cell.angle_beta   90.00
_cell.angle_gamma   90.00
#
_symmetry.space_group_name_H-M   'P 1'
#
loop_
_entity.id
_entity.type
_entity.pdbx_description
1 polymer ?
#
loop_
_entity_poly.entity_id
_entity_poly.type
_entity_poly.pdbx_seq_one_letter_code
_entity_poly.pdbx_strand_id
1 'polypeptide(L)'
;MLTVCRSVFFNDLEDKRDDQIPRVIRSRNPFPGKIFNDYLHRDVYQGVVIDYRGKDVTPSNFIRVLLGDEQLKAEGKKVLSTGPMDNIFIYFSDHGAPNHLVFPNAQHNLQRYTVEGQLHKLEEAVTDSHVTMYGDRKLMQDVLAEYQASGEQNTSSIKLHPSISDLRMIVRDKQSAQKAHLVSVIRQSMHASSQTRRELASRRLRRAIQLGELVTEIMEDVYRLVKLHTTELVPPDSKIKQLECFEIVYAEFELRCFSVHQVPEVAYETFTIQEICASGVDTKIAIQSIREACG
;
A
#
# COMPACT_ATOMS: atom_id res chain seq x y z
N MET A 1 -26.47 5.35 -19.42
CA MET A 1 -26.54 4.80 -18.05
C MET A 1 -25.10 4.60 -17.61
N LEU A 2 -24.51 5.58 -16.91
CA LEU A 2 -23.13 5.46 -16.41
C LEU A 2 -23.12 4.48 -15.24
N THR A 3 -22.50 3.32 -15.40
CA THR A 3 -22.32 2.38 -14.30
C THR A 3 -20.94 2.60 -13.69
N VAL A 4 -20.86 3.39 -12.61
CA VAL A 4 -19.65 3.44 -11.78
C VAL A 4 -19.57 2.14 -10.99
N CYS A 5 -18.85 1.15 -11.52
CA CYS A 5 -18.63 -0.11 -10.84
C CYS A 5 -17.67 0.09 -9.65
N ARG A 6 -18.20 -0.08 -8.44
CA ARG A 6 -17.44 -0.04 -7.20
C ARG A 6 -17.29 -1.46 -6.67
N SER A 7 -16.09 -2.04 -6.74
CA SER A 7 -15.72 -3.23 -5.98
C SER A 7 -14.79 -2.79 -4.85
N VAL A 8 -15.16 -3.09 -3.61
CA VAL A 8 -14.37 -2.70 -2.43
C VAL A 8 -13.63 -3.91 -1.88
N PHE A 9 -12.30 -3.83 -1.95
CA PHE A 9 -11.38 -4.72 -1.25
C PHE A 9 -11.11 -4.10 0.13
N PHE A 10 -11.55 -4.77 1.19
CA PHE A 10 -11.43 -4.24 2.55
C PHE A 10 -10.60 -5.19 3.41
N ASN A 11 -9.41 -4.74 3.79
CA ASN A 11 -8.58 -5.41 4.79
C ASN A 11 -8.79 -4.69 6.12
N ASP A 12 -9.72 -5.19 6.94
CA ASP A 12 -9.90 -4.68 8.30
C ASP A 12 -9.33 -5.69 9.28
N LEU A 13 -8.37 -5.26 10.10
CA LEU A 13 -7.86 -6.04 11.22
C LEU A 13 -8.66 -5.76 12.52
N GLU A 14 -9.70 -4.92 12.45
CA GLU A 14 -10.42 -4.39 13.61
C GLU A 14 -11.94 -4.64 13.58
N ASP A 15 -12.51 -5.25 12.52
CA ASP A 15 -13.93 -5.63 12.49
C ASP A 15 -14.19 -6.81 13.44
N LYS A 16 -15.01 -6.59 14.47
CA LYS A 16 -15.40 -7.65 15.41
C LYS A 16 -16.21 -8.78 14.77
N ARG A 17 -16.85 -8.53 13.62
CA ARG A 17 -17.67 -9.51 12.88
C ARG A 17 -16.84 -10.46 12.02
N ASP A 18 -15.53 -10.26 11.95
CA ASP A 18 -14.63 -11.17 11.25
C ASP A 18 -14.02 -12.19 12.21
N ASP A 19 -14.53 -13.42 12.15
CA ASP A 19 -14.02 -14.52 12.97
C ASP A 19 -12.66 -15.05 12.52
N GLN A 20 -12.15 -14.61 11.36
CA GLN A 20 -10.81 -14.96 10.86
C GLN A 20 -9.73 -14.04 11.43
N ILE A 21 -10.07 -12.90 12.04
CA ILE A 21 -9.11 -12.02 12.70
C ILE A 21 -8.81 -12.53 14.12
N PRO A 22 -7.51 -12.67 14.49
CA PRO A 22 -7.13 -13.03 15.85
C PRO A 22 -7.78 -12.09 16.87
N ARG A 23 -8.43 -12.67 17.91
CA ARG A 23 -9.12 -11.92 18.99
C ARG A 23 -8.30 -10.77 19.57
N VAL A 24 -6.98 -10.95 19.62
CA VAL A 24 -6.02 -9.96 20.12
C VAL A 24 -6.06 -8.66 19.30
N ILE A 25 -6.25 -8.73 17.98
CA ILE A 25 -6.28 -7.53 17.11
C ILE A 25 -7.65 -6.84 17.21
N ARG A 26 -8.75 -7.61 17.19
CA ARG A 26 -10.12 -7.12 17.46
C ARG A 26 -10.26 -6.41 18.81
N SER A 27 -9.42 -6.74 19.79
CA SER A 27 -9.44 -6.12 21.12
C SER A 27 -8.72 -4.77 21.19
N ARG A 28 -7.99 -4.38 20.14
CA ARG A 28 -7.21 -3.13 20.10
C ARG A 28 -8.02 -1.92 19.69
N ASN A 29 -9.09 -2.09 18.91
CA ASN A 29 -9.98 -0.98 18.55
C ASN A 29 -10.85 -0.57 19.76
N PRO A 30 -10.66 0.63 20.32
CA PRO A 30 -11.44 1.11 21.46
C PRO A 30 -12.88 1.52 21.07
N PHE A 31 -13.19 1.63 19.78
CA PHE A 31 -14.50 1.95 19.22
C PHE A 31 -15.02 0.82 18.31
N PRO A 32 -15.52 -0.28 18.90
CA PRO A 32 -15.91 -1.46 18.13
C PRO A 32 -16.91 -1.16 17.01
N GLY A 33 -16.59 -1.64 15.80
CA GLY A 33 -17.45 -1.48 14.62
C GLY A 33 -17.46 -0.07 14.02
N LYS A 34 -16.50 0.78 14.41
CA LYS A 34 -16.30 2.11 13.85
C LYS A 34 -14.87 2.27 13.39
N ILE A 35 -14.70 3.02 12.30
CA ILE A 35 -13.40 3.40 11.75
C ILE A 35 -13.44 4.90 11.47
N PHE A 36 -12.34 5.58 11.76
CA PHE A 36 -12.21 7.03 11.59
C PHE A 36 -11.05 7.36 10.65
N ASN A 37 -11.24 8.36 9.80
CA ASN A 37 -10.21 8.89 8.90
C ASN A 37 -9.96 10.40 9.14
N ASP A 38 -10.41 10.92 10.29
CA ASP A 38 -10.21 12.30 10.71
C ASP A 38 -10.12 12.44 12.24
N TYR A 39 -9.61 13.57 12.72
CA TYR A 39 -9.55 13.89 14.16
C TYR A 39 -10.93 14.25 14.75
N LEU A 40 -11.97 14.37 13.92
CA LEU A 40 -13.34 14.61 14.35
C LEU A 40 -14.07 13.31 14.69
N HIS A 41 -13.42 12.16 14.51
CA HIS A 41 -13.97 10.83 14.76
C HIS A 41 -15.30 10.59 14.04
N ARG A 42 -15.40 11.02 12.77
CA ARG A 42 -16.55 10.67 11.93
C ARG A 42 -16.42 9.23 11.45
N ASP A 43 -17.40 8.40 11.78
CA ASP A 43 -17.42 6.98 11.38
C ASP A 43 -17.58 6.87 9.87
N VAL A 44 -16.60 6.28 9.20
CA VAL A 44 -16.59 6.03 7.75
C VAL A 44 -16.87 4.58 7.41
N TYR A 45 -17.03 3.70 8.42
CA TYR A 45 -17.25 2.27 8.20
C TYR A 45 -18.71 1.94 7.96
N GLN A 46 -19.63 2.69 8.57
CA GLN A 46 -21.05 2.49 8.40
C GLN A 46 -21.47 2.62 6.93
N GLY A 47 -22.13 1.58 6.39
CA GLY A 47 -22.64 1.57 5.02
C GLY A 47 -21.63 1.19 3.95
N VAL A 48 -20.39 0.86 4.31
CA VAL A 48 -19.41 0.30 3.36
C VAL A 48 -19.89 -1.07 2.89
N VAL A 49 -20.06 -1.21 1.57
CA VAL A 49 -20.28 -2.50 0.90
C VAL A 49 -18.93 -3.20 0.79
N ILE A 50 -18.85 -4.45 1.24
CA ILE A 50 -17.59 -5.21 1.28
C ILE A 50 -17.73 -6.42 0.36
N ASP A 51 -17.11 -6.34 -0.80
CA ASP A 51 -17.19 -7.38 -1.85
C ASP A 51 -16.10 -8.45 -1.66
N TYR A 52 -14.91 -8.02 -1.23
CA TYR A 52 -13.76 -8.89 -0.94
C TYR A 52 -13.19 -8.55 0.43
N ARG A 53 -12.93 -9.58 1.24
CA ARG A 53 -12.45 -9.46 2.63
C ARG A 53 -11.40 -10.51 2.95
N GLY A 54 -10.43 -10.16 3.80
CA GLY A 54 -9.45 -11.10 4.35
C GLY A 54 -8.71 -11.85 3.24
N LYS A 55 -8.80 -13.18 3.24
CA LYS A 55 -8.13 -14.05 2.25
C LYS A 55 -8.54 -13.81 0.79
N ASP A 56 -9.69 -13.18 0.55
CA ASP A 56 -10.16 -12.89 -0.81
C ASP A 56 -9.52 -11.61 -1.37
N VAL A 57 -8.81 -10.84 -0.52
CA VAL A 57 -8.07 -9.63 -0.91
C VAL A 57 -6.70 -10.03 -1.44
N THR A 58 -6.68 -10.47 -2.71
CA THR A 58 -5.47 -10.93 -3.40
C THR A 58 -5.28 -10.18 -4.72
N PRO A 59 -4.04 -10.08 -5.24
CA PRO A 59 -3.79 -9.54 -6.57
C PRO A 59 -4.54 -10.31 -7.66
N SER A 60 -4.65 -11.64 -7.54
CA SER A 60 -5.37 -12.46 -8.50
C SER A 60 -6.85 -12.06 -8.57
N ASN A 61 -7.53 -11.97 -7.42
CA ASN A 61 -8.93 -11.54 -7.40
C ASN A 61 -9.08 -10.08 -7.85
N PHE A 62 -8.12 -9.21 -7.51
CA PHE A 62 -8.11 -7.84 -7.99
C PHE A 62 -8.09 -7.77 -9.53
N ILE A 63 -7.17 -8.47 -10.19
CA ILE A 63 -7.11 -8.52 -11.66
C ILE A 63 -8.35 -9.20 -12.26
N ARG A 64 -8.82 -10.31 -11.68
CA ARG A 64 -10.02 -11.02 -12.16
C ARG A 64 -11.27 -10.14 -12.06
N VAL A 65 -11.37 -9.30 -11.04
CA VAL A 65 -12.43 -8.28 -10.93
C VAL A 65 -12.34 -7.29 -12.09
N LEU A 66 -11.15 -6.78 -12.40
CA LEU A 66 -10.95 -5.82 -13.47
C LEU A 66 -11.27 -6.40 -14.86
N LEU A 67 -11.01 -7.69 -15.04
CA LEU A 67 -11.27 -8.42 -16.28
C LEU A 67 -12.73 -8.91 -16.41
N GLY A 68 -13.57 -8.73 -15.40
CA GLY A 68 -14.95 -9.20 -15.43
C GLY A 68 -15.07 -10.72 -15.42
N ASP A 69 -14.28 -11.41 -14.60
CA ASP A 69 -14.20 -12.86 -14.54
C ASP A 69 -15.56 -13.53 -14.25
N GLU A 70 -16.06 -14.28 -15.23
CA GLU A 70 -17.37 -14.95 -15.15
C GLU A 70 -17.40 -16.07 -14.10
N GLN A 71 -16.26 -16.68 -13.76
CA GLN A 71 -16.21 -17.69 -12.72
C GLN A 71 -16.40 -17.07 -11.33
N LEU A 72 -15.71 -15.97 -11.01
CA LEU A 72 -15.94 -15.22 -9.78
C LEU A 72 -17.40 -14.78 -9.68
N LYS A 73 -17.97 -14.32 -10.80
CA LYS A 73 -19.38 -13.93 -10.87
C LYS A 73 -20.33 -15.11 -10.61
N ALA A 74 -20.05 -16.28 -11.18
CA ALA A 74 -20.79 -17.52 -10.91
C ALA A 74 -20.68 -17.97 -9.45
N GLU A 75 -19.55 -17.70 -8.80
CA GLU A 75 -19.32 -17.89 -7.36
C GLU A 75 -20.01 -16.82 -6.48
N GLY A 76 -20.77 -15.90 -7.08
CA GLY A 76 -21.51 -14.85 -6.39
C GLY A 76 -20.65 -13.65 -5.98
N LYS A 77 -19.42 -13.53 -6.48
CA LYS A 77 -18.54 -12.38 -6.25
C LYS A 77 -18.83 -11.25 -7.24
N LYS A 78 -18.63 -10.02 -6.78
CA LYS A 78 -18.80 -8.83 -7.61
C LYS A 78 -17.56 -8.62 -8.48
N VAL A 79 -17.75 -8.56 -9.80
CA VAL A 79 -16.71 -8.23 -10.79
C VAL A 79 -17.12 -7.01 -11.62
N LEU A 80 -16.21 -6.41 -12.37
CA LEU A 80 -16.57 -5.37 -13.33
C LEU A 80 -17.41 -6.01 -14.45
N SER A 81 -18.53 -5.36 -14.81
CA SER A 81 -19.38 -5.76 -15.92
C SER A 81 -19.68 -4.54 -16.78
N THR A 82 -18.61 -3.93 -17.30
CA THR A 82 -18.62 -2.63 -17.98
C THR A 82 -18.70 -2.77 -19.50
N GLY A 83 -19.46 -1.89 -20.15
CA GLY A 83 -19.50 -1.73 -21.60
C GLY A 83 -18.55 -0.65 -22.13
N PRO A 84 -18.48 -0.44 -23.45
CA PRO A 84 -17.56 0.53 -24.08
C PRO A 84 -17.76 2.00 -23.68
N MET A 85 -18.87 2.32 -23.01
CA MET A 85 -19.27 3.68 -22.62
C MET A 85 -19.23 3.90 -21.10
N ASP A 86 -18.75 2.94 -20.32
CA ASP A 86 -18.65 3.05 -18.87
C ASP A 86 -17.30 3.63 -18.43
N ASN A 87 -17.33 4.40 -17.35
CA ASN A 87 -16.13 4.93 -16.70
C ASN A 87 -15.73 4.04 -15.52
N ILE A 88 -14.42 3.76 -15.40
CA ILE A 88 -13.86 2.94 -14.32
C ILE A 88 -12.97 3.81 -13.42
N PHE A 89 -13.18 3.73 -12.11
CA PHE A 89 -12.36 4.38 -11.10
C PHE A 89 -11.77 3.35 -10.14
N ILE A 90 -10.43 3.33 -10.01
CA ILE A 90 -9.68 2.42 -9.16
C ILE A 90 -8.92 3.24 -8.12
N TYR A 91 -9.04 2.87 -6.85
CA TYR A 91 -8.33 3.48 -5.73
C TYR A 91 -7.65 2.40 -4.89
N PHE A 92 -6.33 2.51 -4.70
CA PHE A 92 -5.56 1.67 -3.80
C PHE A 92 -4.92 2.51 -2.68
N SER A 93 -4.89 1.97 -1.47
CA SER A 93 -4.18 2.54 -0.32
C SER A 93 -3.63 1.44 0.58
N ASP A 94 -2.32 1.21 0.54
CA ASP A 94 -1.55 0.33 1.43
C ASP A 94 -0.06 0.73 1.29
N HIS A 95 0.85 -0.08 1.82
CA HIS A 95 2.27 -0.02 1.56
C HIS A 95 2.58 -0.27 0.07
N GLY A 96 3.73 0.25 -0.36
CA GLY A 96 4.25 0.00 -1.68
C GLY A 96 5.76 0.08 -1.71
N ALA A 97 6.32 -0.46 -2.78
CA ALA A 97 7.74 -0.50 -3.07
C ALA A 97 7.92 -0.33 -4.59
N PRO A 98 9.11 0.00 -5.08
CA PRO A 98 9.51 -0.27 -6.45
C PRO A 98 8.80 -1.49 -7.07
N ASN A 99 8.05 -1.22 -8.15
CA ASN A 99 7.31 -2.21 -8.95
C ASN A 99 6.23 -3.03 -8.18
N HIS A 100 5.90 -2.68 -6.94
CA HIS A 100 4.95 -3.41 -6.11
C HIS A 100 3.99 -2.48 -5.35
N LEU A 101 2.77 -2.94 -5.06
CA LEU A 101 2.09 -2.51 -3.82
C LEU A 101 1.88 -3.69 -2.92
N VAL A 102 1.38 -3.53 -1.71
CA VAL A 102 1.23 -4.64 -0.79
C VAL A 102 -0.24 -4.95 -0.53
N PHE A 103 -0.66 -6.19 -0.84
CA PHE A 103 -1.90 -6.82 -0.38
C PHE A 103 -1.59 -7.63 0.90
N PRO A 104 -2.60 -8.05 1.68
CA PRO A 104 -2.39 -8.74 2.96
C PRO A 104 -1.54 -10.03 2.86
N ASN A 105 -1.52 -10.68 1.69
CA ASN A 105 -0.76 -11.91 1.42
C ASN A 105 -0.13 -11.97 0.01
N ALA A 106 0.09 -10.84 -0.66
CA ALA A 106 0.78 -10.74 -1.97
C ALA A 106 0.90 -9.25 -2.35
N GLN A 107 1.34 -8.83 -3.54
CA GLN A 107 1.68 -7.42 -3.83
C GLN A 107 1.12 -6.87 -5.19
N HIS A 108 0.51 -5.64 -5.34
CA HIS A 108 0.20 -4.94 -6.65
C HIS A 108 -0.41 -3.48 -6.72
N ASN A 109 -0.04 -2.64 -7.73
CA ASN A 109 -0.16 -1.14 -8.06
C ASN A 109 -1.50 -0.36 -8.37
N LEU A 110 -1.70 0.88 -7.78
CA LEU A 110 -2.17 2.22 -8.33
C LEU A 110 -3.25 3.14 -7.60
N GLN A 111 -3.18 4.49 -7.80
CA GLN A 111 -3.90 5.64 -7.12
C GLN A 111 -4.96 6.47 -7.95
N ARG A 112 -5.84 7.33 -7.32
CA ARG A 112 -6.43 8.66 -7.81
C ARG A 112 -7.59 9.34 -6.96
N TYR A 113 -7.92 10.65 -7.20
CA TYR A 113 -9.27 11.34 -7.41
C TYR A 113 -9.16 12.32 -8.64
N THR A 114 -10.01 13.38 -8.89
CA THR A 114 -10.05 14.15 -10.19
C THR A 114 -8.67 14.40 -10.64
N VAL A 115 -8.35 13.96 -11.83
CA VAL A 115 -6.94 13.67 -11.96
C VAL A 115 -6.15 14.96 -11.90
N GLU A 116 -6.56 16.02 -12.59
CA GLU A 116 -5.75 17.23 -12.61
C GLU A 116 -6.05 18.12 -11.41
N GLY A 117 -7.32 18.48 -11.23
CA GLY A 117 -7.73 19.43 -10.21
C GLY A 117 -7.56 18.89 -8.79
N GLN A 118 -7.60 17.57 -8.60
CA GLN A 118 -7.20 16.98 -7.33
C GLN A 118 -5.67 16.87 -7.23
N LEU A 119 -4.96 16.50 -8.30
CA LEU A 119 -3.49 16.47 -8.30
C LEU A 119 -2.90 17.82 -7.91
N HIS A 120 -3.32 18.92 -8.52
CA HIS A 120 -2.81 20.25 -8.21
C HIS A 120 -3.05 20.65 -6.75
N LYS A 121 -4.23 20.33 -6.21
CA LYS A 121 -4.54 20.57 -4.79
C LYS A 121 -3.74 19.64 -3.86
N LEU A 122 -3.43 18.42 -4.30
CA LEU A 122 -2.57 17.49 -3.58
C LEU A 122 -1.10 17.92 -3.64
N GLU A 123 -0.59 18.39 -4.77
CA GLU A 123 0.78 18.90 -4.94
C GLU A 123 1.04 20.09 -4.01
N GLU A 124 0.07 21.00 -3.85
CA GLU A 124 0.17 22.12 -2.92
C GLU A 124 0.09 21.68 -1.44
N ALA A 125 -0.68 20.62 -1.14
CA ALA A 125 -0.96 20.20 0.24
C ALA A 125 -0.02 19.10 0.76
N VAL A 126 0.58 18.31 -0.13
CA VAL A 126 1.46 17.17 0.17
C VAL A 126 2.90 17.59 -0.09
N THR A 127 3.56 18.08 0.94
CA THR A 127 4.95 18.55 0.85
C THR A 127 5.99 17.46 1.01
N ASP A 128 5.60 16.30 1.56
CA ASP A 128 6.53 15.24 1.96
C ASP A 128 6.78 14.21 0.85
N SER A 129 6.14 14.36 -0.32
CA SER A 129 6.32 13.49 -1.47
C SER A 129 5.98 14.22 -2.78
N HIS A 130 6.42 13.67 -3.91
CA HIS A 130 6.09 14.20 -5.23
C HIS A 130 4.92 13.43 -5.81
N VAL A 131 3.78 14.10 -5.99
CA VAL A 131 2.64 13.48 -6.66
C VAL A 131 2.96 13.38 -8.15
N THR A 132 2.69 12.22 -8.78
CA THR A 132 3.02 11.97 -10.19
C THR A 132 1.82 11.48 -10.97
N MET A 133 1.85 11.71 -12.29
CA MET A 133 0.78 11.39 -13.23
C MET A 133 1.32 10.63 -14.44
N TYR A 134 0.57 9.63 -14.88
CA TYR A 134 0.87 8.80 -16.05
C TYR A 134 -0.39 8.59 -16.91
N GLY A 135 -0.21 8.24 -18.19
CA GLY A 135 -1.30 7.90 -19.12
C GLY A 135 -1.77 9.06 -20.02
N ASP A 136 -2.95 8.92 -20.62
CA ASP A 136 -3.53 9.91 -21.53
C ASP A 136 -3.97 11.17 -20.76
N ARG A 137 -3.36 12.30 -21.11
CA ARG A 137 -3.66 13.60 -20.51
C ARG A 137 -5.06 14.11 -20.86
N LYS A 138 -5.73 13.58 -21.89
CA LYS A 138 -7.09 14.01 -22.24
C LYS A 138 -8.10 13.63 -21.17
N LEU A 139 -7.92 12.47 -20.52
CA LEU A 139 -8.74 12.01 -19.39
C LEU A 139 -8.63 12.90 -18.13
N MET A 140 -7.67 13.83 -18.12
CA MET A 140 -7.47 14.77 -17.03
C MET A 140 -8.49 15.89 -17.03
N GLN A 141 -9.06 16.19 -18.20
CA GLN A 141 -10.03 17.26 -18.42
C GLN A 141 -11.46 16.85 -18.04
N ASP A 142 -11.68 15.55 -17.84
CA ASP A 142 -12.97 15.00 -17.45
C ASP A 142 -13.37 15.46 -16.04
N VAL A 143 -14.68 15.58 -15.84
CA VAL A 143 -15.25 16.03 -14.56
C VAL A 143 -15.19 14.89 -13.54
N LEU A 144 -14.80 15.17 -12.28
CA LEU A 144 -14.71 14.12 -11.23
C LEU A 144 -15.97 13.31 -11.04
N ALA A 145 -17.11 14.00 -11.17
CA ALA A 145 -18.41 13.40 -11.00
C ALA A 145 -18.64 12.23 -11.97
N GLU A 146 -17.98 12.22 -13.13
CA GLU A 146 -18.05 11.12 -14.09
C GLU A 146 -17.39 9.83 -13.60
N TYR A 147 -16.50 9.92 -12.60
CA TYR A 147 -15.77 8.79 -12.00
C TYR A 147 -16.19 8.49 -10.56
N GLN A 148 -16.67 9.50 -9.82
CA GLN A 148 -16.91 9.40 -8.36
C GLN A 148 -18.35 9.68 -7.93
N ALA A 149 -19.24 10.07 -8.85
CA ALA A 149 -20.66 10.28 -8.55
C ALA A 149 -21.55 9.30 -9.32
N SER A 150 -22.71 8.95 -8.76
CA SER A 150 -23.75 8.26 -9.50
C SER A 150 -24.47 9.25 -10.40
N GLY A 151 -24.54 8.98 -11.70
CA GLY A 151 -25.03 9.90 -12.74
C GLY A 151 -26.49 10.35 -12.70
N GLU A 152 -27.23 10.15 -11.59
CA GLU A 152 -28.60 10.66 -11.41
C GLU A 152 -29.05 10.46 -9.94
N GLN A 153 -28.80 11.46 -9.09
CA GLN A 153 -29.54 11.69 -7.84
C GLN A 153 -29.48 13.20 -7.59
N ASN A 154 -30.62 13.82 -7.27
CA ASN A 154 -30.66 15.18 -6.70
C ASN A 154 -29.56 15.29 -5.65
N THR A 155 -28.53 16.08 -5.95
CA THR A 155 -27.49 16.37 -4.98
C THR A 155 -28.19 17.12 -3.86
N SER A 156 -28.55 16.38 -2.81
CA SER A 156 -28.75 16.99 -1.52
C SER A 156 -27.42 17.65 -1.23
N SER A 157 -27.33 18.97 -1.45
CA SER A 157 -26.14 19.74 -1.16
C SER A 157 -25.78 19.39 0.27
N ILE A 158 -24.79 18.52 0.47
CA ILE A 158 -24.20 18.34 1.79
C ILE A 158 -23.73 19.74 2.09
N LYS A 159 -24.40 20.42 3.04
CA LYS A 159 -24.06 21.79 3.40
C LYS A 159 -22.57 21.79 3.68
N LEU A 160 -21.79 22.36 2.78
CA LEU A 160 -20.38 22.60 3.02
C LEU A 160 -20.35 23.65 4.11
N HIS A 161 -20.13 23.22 5.35
CA HIS A 161 -19.89 24.12 6.47
C HIS A 161 -18.99 23.45 7.51
N PRO A 162 -17.94 24.11 8.02
CA PRO A 162 -17.43 25.43 7.66
C PRO A 162 -16.19 25.33 6.72
N SER A 163 -15.77 26.52 6.26
CA SER A 163 -14.59 26.88 5.49
C SER A 163 -13.49 25.81 5.30
N ILE A 164 -12.89 25.77 4.09
CA ILE A 164 -11.63 25.05 3.81
C ILE A 164 -10.52 25.36 4.84
N SER A 165 -10.61 26.48 5.58
CA SER A 165 -9.73 26.77 6.73
C SER A 165 -9.88 25.78 7.90
N ASP A 166 -11.05 25.18 8.11
CA ASP A 166 -11.31 24.16 9.14
C ASP A 166 -10.94 22.74 8.66
N LEU A 167 -10.83 22.54 7.33
CA LEU A 167 -10.31 21.32 6.71
C LEU A 167 -8.78 21.27 6.66
N ARG A 168 -8.08 22.34 7.04
CA ARG A 168 -6.69 22.22 7.49
C ARG A 168 -6.69 21.50 8.84
N MET A 169 -7.06 20.22 8.83
CA MET A 169 -6.56 19.30 9.83
C MET A 169 -5.04 19.37 9.73
N ILE A 170 -4.43 20.17 10.58
CA ILE A 170 -2.98 20.16 10.76
C ILE A 170 -2.67 18.74 11.21
N VAL A 171 -2.17 17.91 10.29
CA VAL A 171 -1.78 16.54 10.59
C VAL A 171 -0.66 16.63 11.63
N ARG A 172 -0.98 16.32 12.88
CA ARG A 172 -0.09 16.59 14.02
C ARG A 172 0.96 15.50 14.19
N ASP A 173 0.69 14.33 13.63
CA ASP A 173 1.47 13.11 13.81
C ASP A 173 1.80 12.42 12.49
N LYS A 174 2.01 13.22 11.44
CA LYS A 174 2.47 12.72 10.14
C LYS A 174 3.78 11.95 10.30
N GLN A 175 3.86 10.80 9.65
CA GLN A 175 5.03 9.94 9.63
C GLN A 175 5.14 9.24 8.28
N SER A 176 6.35 8.81 7.92
CA SER A 176 6.52 7.95 6.75
C SER A 176 5.81 6.61 6.98
N ALA A 177 5.28 6.02 5.92
CA ALA A 177 4.54 4.75 5.99
C ALA A 177 5.38 3.62 6.64
N GLN A 178 6.69 3.61 6.39
CA GLN A 178 7.62 2.63 6.95
C GLN A 178 7.73 2.75 8.47
N LYS A 179 7.71 3.98 9.01
CA LYS A 179 7.84 4.24 10.45
C LYS A 179 6.50 4.33 11.18
N ALA A 180 5.38 4.36 10.45
CA ALA A 180 4.04 4.47 11.02
C ALA A 180 3.76 3.37 12.05
N HIS A 181 4.26 2.15 11.81
CA HIS A 181 4.11 1.01 12.72
C HIS A 181 4.79 1.23 14.10
N LEU A 182 5.77 2.12 14.18
CA LEU A 182 6.49 2.44 15.43
C LEU A 182 5.78 3.49 16.28
N VAL A 183 4.91 4.32 15.70
CA VAL A 183 4.33 5.51 16.37
C VAL A 183 3.62 5.15 17.66
N SER A 184 2.77 4.12 17.63
CA SER A 184 2.07 3.66 18.82
C SER A 184 3.05 3.17 19.90
N VAL A 185 4.11 2.47 19.50
CA VAL A 185 5.09 1.92 20.45
C VAL A 185 5.93 3.04 21.06
N ILE A 186 6.35 4.03 20.27
CA ILE A 186 7.04 5.24 20.72
C ILE A 186 6.19 6.02 21.73
N ARG A 187 4.90 6.23 21.42
CA ARG A 187 3.98 6.90 22.36
C ARG A 187 3.83 6.11 23.65
N GLN A 188 3.72 4.78 23.58
CA GLN A 188 3.63 3.94 24.77
C GLN A 188 4.92 3.96 25.60
N SER A 189 6.11 4.00 24.97
CA SER A 189 7.37 4.11 25.72
C SER A 189 7.51 5.46 26.43
N MET A 190 6.98 6.53 25.84
CA MET A 190 7.06 7.89 26.40
C MET A 190 5.98 8.18 27.45
N HIS A 191 4.74 7.74 27.23
CA HIS A 191 3.57 8.25 27.94
C HIS A 191 2.78 7.21 28.72
N ALA A 192 3.13 5.91 28.67
CA ALA A 192 2.42 4.92 29.47
C ALA A 192 2.57 5.25 30.97
N SER A 193 1.47 5.16 31.73
CA SER A 193 1.46 5.48 33.17
C SER A 193 2.28 4.50 34.02
N SER A 194 2.30 3.23 33.63
CA SER A 194 3.05 2.16 34.33
C SER A 194 4.49 2.05 33.84
N GLN A 195 5.44 1.99 34.78
CA GLN A 195 6.86 1.76 34.50
C GLN A 195 7.09 0.46 33.71
N THR A 196 6.47 -0.64 34.13
CA THR A 196 6.56 -1.93 33.44
C THR A 196 6.06 -1.85 31.99
N ARG A 197 4.98 -1.10 31.73
CA ARG A 197 4.47 -0.89 30.37
C ARG A 197 5.42 -0.04 29.53
N ARG A 198 6.00 1.03 30.09
CA ARG A 198 7.03 1.83 29.42
C ARG A 198 8.23 0.98 29.04
N GLU A 199 8.75 0.19 29.97
CA GLU A 199 9.90 -0.69 29.71
C GLU A 199 9.62 -1.76 28.66
N LEU A 200 8.44 -2.39 28.69
CA LEU A 200 8.04 -3.34 27.68
C LEU A 200 7.92 -2.70 26.29
N ALA A 201 7.32 -1.51 26.21
CA ALA A 201 7.22 -0.74 24.97
C ALA A 201 8.61 -0.35 24.45
N SER A 202 9.50 0.14 25.31
CA SER A 202 10.90 0.46 24.93
C SER A 202 11.66 -0.76 24.41
N ARG A 203 11.47 -1.95 25.02
CA ARG A 203 12.08 -3.20 24.50
C ARG A 203 11.50 -3.60 23.15
N ARG A 204 10.20 -3.41 22.93
CA ARG A 204 9.57 -3.67 21.63
C ARG A 204 10.08 -2.71 20.56
N LEU A 205 10.17 -1.42 20.88
CA LEU A 205 10.70 -0.39 20.00
C LEU A 205 12.13 -0.69 19.58
N ARG A 206 13.01 -1.01 20.54
CA ARG A 206 14.41 -1.36 20.25
C ARG A 206 14.52 -2.54 19.27
N ARG A 207 13.76 -3.61 19.50
CA ARG A 207 13.79 -4.78 18.60
C ARG A 207 13.30 -4.44 17.19
N ALA A 208 12.27 -3.61 17.06
CA ALA A 208 11.77 -3.21 15.75
C ALA A 208 12.80 -2.34 15.01
N ILE A 209 13.44 -1.39 15.69
CA ILE A 209 14.51 -0.58 15.11
C ILE A 209 15.70 -1.45 14.68
N GLN A 210 16.17 -2.34 15.56
CA GLN A 210 17.27 -3.25 15.26
C GLN A 210 16.98 -4.16 14.05
N LEU A 211 15.73 -4.57 13.88
CA LEU A 211 15.33 -5.40 12.74
C LEU A 211 15.34 -4.61 11.42
N GLY A 212 14.95 -3.34 11.44
CA GLY A 212 15.10 -2.44 10.30
C GLY A 212 16.57 -2.17 9.95
N GLU A 213 17.41 -1.90 10.96
CA GLU A 213 18.87 -1.72 10.79
C GLU A 213 19.53 -2.96 10.17
N LEU A 214 19.15 -4.15 10.65
CA LEU A 214 19.64 -5.42 10.11
C LEU A 214 19.30 -5.59 8.62
N VAL A 215 18.08 -5.22 8.20
CA VAL A 215 17.68 -5.28 6.80
C VAL A 215 18.55 -4.38 5.91
N THR A 216 18.84 -3.17 6.37
CA THR A 216 19.74 -2.25 5.66
C THR A 216 21.16 -2.80 5.58
N GLU A 217 21.72 -3.32 6.68
CA GLU A 217 23.05 -3.92 6.71
C GLU A 217 23.17 -5.10 5.72
N ILE A 218 22.18 -6.00 5.72
CA ILE A 218 22.14 -7.13 4.78
C ILE A 218 22.11 -6.65 3.34
N MET A 219 21.31 -5.63 3.02
CA MET A 219 21.21 -5.15 1.64
C MET A 219 22.45 -4.40 1.18
N GLU A 220 23.18 -3.74 2.07
CA GLU A 220 24.52 -3.23 1.79
C GLU A 220 25.49 -4.37 1.46
N ASP A 221 25.44 -5.48 2.20
CA ASP A 221 26.30 -6.64 1.95
C ASP A 221 25.94 -7.34 0.64
N VAL A 222 24.65 -7.51 0.32
CA VAL A 222 24.19 -7.99 -0.99
C VAL A 222 24.78 -7.13 -2.10
N TYR A 223 24.69 -5.81 -1.98
CA TYR A 223 25.22 -4.88 -2.98
C TYR A 223 26.74 -5.01 -3.14
N ARG A 224 27.49 -5.16 -2.03
CA ARG A 224 28.94 -5.40 -2.04
C ARG A 224 29.29 -6.73 -2.72
N LEU A 225 28.59 -7.81 -2.39
CA LEU A 225 28.79 -9.14 -2.96
C LEU A 225 28.47 -9.17 -4.46
N VAL A 226 27.40 -8.50 -4.88
CA VAL A 226 27.08 -8.35 -6.30
C VAL A 226 28.23 -7.66 -7.02
N LYS A 227 28.72 -6.53 -6.49
CA LYS A 227 29.84 -5.80 -7.09
C LYS A 227 31.12 -6.63 -7.16
N LEU A 228 31.39 -7.44 -6.14
CA LEU A 228 32.59 -8.29 -6.09
C LEU A 228 32.57 -9.38 -7.16
N HIS A 229 31.41 -9.99 -7.40
CA HIS A 229 31.27 -11.12 -8.31
C HIS A 229 30.90 -10.74 -9.73
N THR A 230 30.49 -9.49 -9.97
CA THR A 230 30.12 -9.01 -11.30
C THR A 230 31.37 -8.68 -12.12
N THR A 231 31.55 -9.38 -13.23
CA THR A 231 32.66 -9.17 -14.17
C THR A 231 32.29 -8.33 -15.39
N GLU A 232 31.01 -8.35 -15.76
CA GLU A 232 30.48 -7.64 -16.93
C GLU A 232 29.08 -7.10 -16.61
N LEU A 233 28.76 -5.93 -17.15
CA LEU A 233 27.45 -5.30 -17.03
C LEU A 233 26.83 -5.17 -18.41
N VAL A 234 25.68 -5.82 -18.60
CA VAL A 234 24.92 -5.75 -19.85
C VAL A 234 23.53 -5.19 -19.50
N PRO A 235 23.34 -3.86 -19.60
CA PRO A 235 22.06 -3.25 -19.26
C PRO A 235 20.90 -3.91 -20.02
N PRO A 236 19.75 -4.10 -19.36
CA PRO A 236 18.60 -4.74 -19.98
C PRO A 236 18.10 -3.93 -21.18
N ASP A 237 17.83 -4.61 -22.29
CA ASP A 237 17.33 -4.00 -23.53
C ASP A 237 15.87 -3.52 -23.44
N SER A 238 15.18 -3.86 -22.34
CA SER A 238 13.79 -3.52 -22.12
C SER A 238 13.47 -3.45 -20.63
N LYS A 239 12.42 -2.68 -20.30
CA LYS A 239 11.91 -2.61 -18.94
C LYS A 239 11.37 -3.96 -18.45
N ILE A 240 10.87 -4.79 -19.37
CA ILE A 240 10.35 -6.14 -19.07
C ILE A 240 11.47 -7.01 -18.49
N LYS A 241 12.63 -7.08 -19.16
CA LYS A 241 13.77 -7.85 -18.63
C LYS A 241 14.28 -7.32 -17.28
N GLN A 242 14.25 -6.00 -17.08
CA GLN A 242 14.58 -5.42 -15.78
C GLN A 242 13.59 -5.88 -14.69
N LEU A 243 12.30 -5.93 -15.00
CA LEU A 243 11.27 -6.39 -14.08
C LEU A 243 11.39 -7.89 -13.79
N GLU A 244 11.67 -8.72 -14.79
CA GLU A 244 11.92 -10.16 -14.61
C GLU A 244 13.10 -10.40 -13.65
N CYS A 245 14.21 -9.68 -13.83
CA CYS A 245 15.33 -9.72 -12.88
C CYS A 245 14.86 -9.32 -11.47
N PHE A 246 14.14 -8.21 -11.36
CA PHE A 246 13.72 -7.67 -10.08
C PHE A 246 12.79 -8.63 -9.33
N GLU A 247 11.79 -9.21 -10.01
CA GLU A 247 10.85 -10.18 -9.44
C GLU A 247 11.59 -11.43 -8.91
N ILE A 248 12.52 -11.98 -9.70
CA ILE A 248 13.29 -13.17 -9.31
C ILE A 248 14.21 -12.87 -8.11
N VAL A 249 14.93 -11.75 -8.15
CA VAL A 249 15.89 -11.36 -7.11
C VAL A 249 15.16 -11.02 -5.81
N TYR A 250 14.05 -10.27 -5.90
CA TYR A 250 13.23 -9.94 -4.73
C TYR A 250 12.58 -11.19 -4.12
N ALA A 251 12.09 -12.13 -4.94
CA ALA A 251 11.54 -13.38 -4.44
C ALA A 251 12.57 -14.22 -3.67
N GLU A 252 13.83 -14.26 -4.13
CA GLU A 252 14.90 -14.93 -3.37
C GLU A 252 15.20 -14.17 -2.06
N PHE A 253 15.22 -12.84 -2.07
CA PHE A 253 15.41 -12.04 -0.85
C PHE A 253 14.30 -12.30 0.18
N GLU A 254 13.04 -12.26 -0.26
CA GLU A 254 11.89 -12.53 0.61
C GLU A 254 11.93 -13.94 1.19
N LEU A 255 12.35 -14.93 0.38
CA LEU A 255 12.47 -16.32 0.81
C LEU A 255 13.59 -16.55 1.83
N ARG A 256 14.73 -15.85 1.68
CA ARG A 256 15.95 -16.10 2.45
C ARG A 256 16.14 -15.17 3.64
N CYS A 257 15.65 -13.94 3.53
CA CYS A 257 15.95 -12.87 4.47
C CYS A 257 14.65 -12.44 5.18
N PHE A 258 13.96 -11.44 4.64
CA PHE A 258 12.79 -10.84 5.26
C PHE A 258 11.76 -10.44 4.21
N SER A 259 10.48 -10.67 4.52
CA SER A 259 9.36 -10.08 3.79
C SER A 259 9.03 -8.68 4.31
N VAL A 260 8.38 -7.87 3.48
CA VAL A 260 7.86 -6.56 3.89
C VAL A 260 6.80 -6.67 5.01
N HIS A 261 6.13 -7.81 5.11
CA HIS A 261 5.16 -8.09 6.16
C HIS A 261 5.81 -8.33 7.53
N GLN A 262 7.04 -8.85 7.54
CA GLN A 262 7.83 -9.02 8.75
C GLN A 262 8.54 -7.73 9.14
N VAL A 263 9.10 -7.03 8.16
CA VAL A 263 9.92 -5.82 8.34
C VAL A 263 9.53 -4.78 7.29
N PRO A 264 8.70 -3.77 7.62
CA PRO A 264 8.23 -2.77 6.66
C PRO A 264 9.35 -1.98 5.95
N GLU A 265 10.52 -1.87 6.58
CA GLU A 265 11.72 -1.23 6.03
C GLU A 265 12.25 -1.92 4.76
N VAL A 266 11.96 -3.22 4.56
CA VAL A 266 12.30 -3.97 3.32
C VAL A 266 11.80 -3.26 2.07
N ALA A 267 10.64 -2.59 2.15
CA ALA A 267 10.09 -1.83 1.02
C ALA A 267 11.08 -0.78 0.48
N TYR A 268 11.87 -0.16 1.35
CA TYR A 268 12.86 0.84 0.96
C TYR A 268 14.12 0.20 0.36
N GLU A 269 14.52 -0.97 0.84
CA GLU A 269 15.68 -1.66 0.30
C GLU A 269 15.44 -2.30 -1.08
N THR A 270 14.17 -2.43 -1.50
CA THR A 270 13.88 -2.88 -2.87
C THR A 270 14.43 -1.93 -3.94
N PHE A 271 14.69 -0.65 -3.61
CA PHE A 271 15.38 0.26 -4.53
C PHE A 271 16.78 -0.26 -4.89
N THR A 272 17.51 -0.81 -3.92
CA THR A 272 18.82 -1.42 -4.15
C THR A 272 18.72 -2.60 -5.12
N ILE A 273 17.69 -3.44 -5.01
CA ILE A 273 17.43 -4.54 -5.95
C ILE A 273 17.08 -4.00 -7.35
N GLN A 274 16.26 -2.95 -7.41
CA GLN A 274 15.93 -2.29 -8.68
C GLN A 274 17.18 -1.73 -9.37
N GLU A 275 18.10 -1.12 -8.62
CA GLU A 275 19.37 -0.59 -9.13
C GLU A 275 20.30 -1.70 -9.61
N ILE A 276 20.42 -2.80 -8.85
CA ILE A 276 21.19 -3.99 -9.27
C ILE A 276 20.67 -4.49 -10.62
N CYS A 277 19.36 -4.69 -10.75
CA CYS A 277 18.76 -5.15 -12.01
C CYS A 277 18.83 -4.11 -13.14
N ALA A 278 18.77 -2.81 -12.82
CA ALA A 278 18.95 -1.74 -13.79
C ALA A 278 20.37 -1.72 -14.38
N SER A 279 21.37 -2.09 -13.57
CA SER A 279 22.77 -2.07 -13.98
C SER A 279 23.14 -3.17 -14.99
N GLY A 280 22.30 -4.20 -15.14
CA GLY A 280 22.55 -5.30 -16.08
C GLY A 280 23.41 -6.43 -15.51
N VAL A 281 23.39 -6.62 -14.19
CA VAL A 281 24.02 -7.76 -13.52
C VAL A 281 23.32 -9.06 -13.92
N ASP A 282 24.09 -10.14 -14.08
CA ASP A 282 23.52 -11.49 -14.25
C ASP A 282 22.68 -11.86 -13.01
N THR A 283 21.39 -12.15 -13.24
CA THR A 283 20.43 -12.52 -12.20
C THR A 283 20.94 -13.63 -11.28
N LYS A 284 21.75 -14.58 -11.78
CA LYS A 284 22.35 -15.65 -10.96
C LYS A 284 23.34 -15.12 -9.94
N ILE A 285 24.12 -14.09 -10.29
CA ILE A 285 25.06 -13.43 -9.38
C ILE A 285 24.27 -12.72 -8.27
N ALA A 286 23.19 -12.02 -8.63
CA ALA A 286 22.32 -11.36 -7.65
C ALA A 286 21.68 -12.35 -6.67
N ILE A 287 21.13 -13.47 -7.17
CA ILE A 287 20.57 -14.56 -6.35
C ILE A 287 21.63 -15.13 -5.41
N GLN A 288 22.83 -15.43 -5.92
CA GLN A 288 23.89 -16.03 -5.11
C GLN A 288 24.37 -15.07 -4.01
N SER A 289 24.47 -13.78 -4.33
CA SER A 289 24.84 -12.73 -3.38
C SER A 289 23.81 -12.59 -2.25
N ILE A 290 22.51 -12.73 -2.56
CA ILE A 290 21.44 -12.77 -1.55
C ILE A 290 21.61 -13.98 -0.63
N ARG A 291 21.83 -15.17 -1.21
CA ARG A 291 22.00 -16.40 -0.42
C ARG A 291 23.18 -16.29 0.54
N GLU A 292 24.29 -15.74 0.07
CA GLU A 292 25.48 -15.56 0.90
C GLU A 292 25.28 -14.51 2.00
N ALA A 293 24.64 -13.38 1.69
CA ALA A 293 24.38 -12.34 2.69
C ALA A 293 23.38 -12.77 3.77
N CYS A 294 22.38 -13.58 3.41
CA CYS A 294 21.30 -13.95 4.31
C CYS A 294 21.50 -15.29 5.04
N GLY A 295 22.49 -16.10 4.64
CA GLY A 295 22.82 -17.40 5.25
C GLY A 295 22.02 -18.57 4.69
#